data_AF-A0A936JC64-F1
#
_entry.id   AF-A0A936JC64-F1
#
_cell.length_a   1.000
_cell.length_b   1.000
_cell.length_c   1.000
_cell.angle_alpha   90.00
_cell.angle_beta   90.00
_cell.angle_gamma   90.00
#
_symmetry.space_group_name_H-M   'P 1'
#
loop_
_entity.id
_entity.type
_entity.pdbx_description
1 polymer ?
#
loop_
_entity_poly.entity_id
_entity_poly.type
_entity_poly.pdbx_seq_one_letter_code
_entity_poly.pdbx_strand_id
1 'polypeptide(L)'
;MAIFSQKDEKTKIDYRNYNKERPNRNVPFTLPNDLKKKIALFFEKTGLQSGSLDFILNKEGKYIFLEVNPSGQFGWVSSNCNFYIEKNIALALENYHSKHGFNKNL
;
A
#
# COMPACT_ATOMS: atom_id res chain seq x y z
N MET A 1 1.04 0.70 5.41
CA MET A 1 0.80 1.79 6.39
C MET A 1 -0.44 1.47 7.18
N ALA A 2 -0.49 1.81 8.46
CA ALA A 2 -1.72 1.76 9.25
C ALA A 2 -2.25 3.18 9.51
N ILE A 3 -3.57 3.35 9.39
CA ILE A 3 -4.28 4.61 9.61
C ILE A 3 -5.16 4.42 10.85
N PHE A 4 -4.95 5.22 11.90
CA PHE A 4 -5.74 5.12 13.13
C PHE A 4 -7.05 5.92 13.05
N SER A 5 -7.89 5.64 12.03
CA SER A 5 -9.13 6.39 11.76
C SER A 5 -10.17 6.32 12.88
N GLN A 6 -10.19 5.24 13.65
CA GLN A 6 -11.16 5.05 14.74
C GLN A 6 -10.97 6.00 15.93
N LYS A 7 -9.88 6.79 15.97
CA LYS A 7 -9.61 7.78 17.03
C LYS A 7 -10.18 9.17 16.74
N ASP A 8 -10.86 9.33 15.61
CA ASP A 8 -11.42 10.61 15.18
C ASP A 8 -12.85 10.41 14.66
N GLU A 9 -13.79 11.12 15.27
CA GLU A 9 -15.22 11.10 14.93
C GLU A 9 -15.51 11.40 13.46
N LYS A 10 -14.73 12.27 12.81
CA LYS A 10 -14.92 12.58 11.39
C LYS A 10 -14.57 11.40 10.49
N THR A 11 -13.56 10.60 10.88
CA THR A 11 -12.96 9.58 10.01
C THR A 11 -13.29 8.13 10.42
N LYS A 12 -13.97 7.91 11.54
CA LYS A 12 -14.29 6.57 12.07
C LYS A 12 -15.16 5.72 11.14
N ILE A 13 -16.05 6.35 10.36
CA ILE A 13 -16.92 5.66 9.39
C ILE A 13 -16.28 5.64 8.00
N ASP A 14 -15.79 6.80 7.55
CA ASP A 14 -15.10 6.96 6.26
C ASP A 14 -13.81 7.75 6.48
N TYR A 15 -12.66 7.09 6.30
CA TYR A 15 -11.37 7.72 6.54
C TYR A 15 -11.09 8.90 5.60
N ARG A 16 -11.79 8.97 4.46
CA ARG A 16 -11.66 10.02 3.44
C ARG A 16 -12.28 11.34 3.88
N ASN A 17 -13.08 11.36 4.94
CA ASN A 17 -13.60 12.59 5.55
C ASN A 17 -12.50 13.27 6.39
N TYR A 18 -11.43 13.71 5.70
CA TYR A 18 -10.18 14.13 6.31
C TYR A 18 -10.37 15.24 7.34
N ASN A 19 -9.81 15.02 8.53
CA ASN A 19 -9.71 16.05 9.55
C ASN A 19 -8.42 16.85 9.37
N LYS A 20 -8.53 18.07 8.84
CA LYS A 20 -7.37 18.96 8.60
C LYS A 20 -6.83 19.60 9.88
N GLU A 21 -7.67 19.81 10.88
CA GLU A 21 -7.28 20.38 12.17
C GLU A 21 -6.50 19.36 13.02
N ARG A 22 -6.96 18.10 12.98
CA ARG A 22 -6.35 16.99 13.71
C ARG A 22 -6.27 15.76 12.80
N PRO A 23 -5.25 15.67 11.93
CA PRO A 23 -5.12 14.57 11.00
C PRO A 23 -4.91 13.24 11.71
N ASN A 24 -5.39 12.17 11.07
CA ASN A 24 -5.15 10.81 11.54
C ASN A 24 -3.65 10.52 11.64
N ARG A 25 -3.29 9.76 12.68
CA ARG A 25 -1.95 9.19 12.77
C ARG A 25 -1.80 8.10 11.71
N ASN A 26 -0.78 8.26 10.87
CA ASN A 26 -0.38 7.28 9.86
C ASN A 26 1.00 6.75 10.21
N VAL A 27 1.19 5.43 10.22
CA VAL A 27 2.46 4.82 10.62
C VAL A 27 2.88 3.64 9.74
N PRO A 28 4.19 3.37 9.64
CA PRO A 28 4.67 2.08 9.21
C PRO A 28 4.01 0.95 10.01
N PHE A 29 3.63 -0.13 9.33
CA PHE A 29 2.98 -1.27 9.97
C PHE A 29 3.50 -2.57 9.37
N THR A 30 3.85 -3.51 10.24
CA THR A 30 4.29 -4.84 9.84
C THR A 30 3.10 -5.78 9.81
N LEU A 31 2.73 -6.24 8.60
CA LEU A 31 1.67 -7.23 8.45
C LEU A 31 2.05 -8.57 9.11
N PRO A 32 1.09 -9.28 9.72
CA PRO A 32 1.28 -10.66 10.16
C PRO A 32 1.77 -11.56 9.03
N ASN A 33 2.55 -12.58 9.38
CA ASN A 33 3.20 -13.46 8.40
C ASN A 33 2.19 -14.27 7.57
N ASP A 34 1.06 -14.67 8.16
CA ASP A 34 0.00 -15.38 7.43
C ASP A 34 -0.64 -14.48 6.36
N LEU A 35 -0.88 -13.20 6.69
CA LEU A 35 -1.44 -12.24 5.75
C LEU A 35 -0.46 -11.94 4.61
N LYS A 36 0.84 -11.77 4.91
CA LYS A 36 1.87 -11.62 3.87
C LYS A 36 1.88 -12.79 2.89
N LYS A 37 1.78 -14.03 3.39
CA LYS A 37 1.71 -15.23 2.54
C LYS A 37 0.47 -15.24 1.65
N LYS A 38 -0.69 -14.86 2.19
CA LYS A 38 -1.94 -14.74 1.41
C LYS A 38 -1.84 -13.69 0.31
N ILE A 39 -1.23 -12.54 0.60
CA ILE A 39 -0.99 -11.48 -0.40
C ILE A 39 -0.05 -11.98 -1.50
N ALA A 40 1.04 -12.65 -1.15
CA ALA A 40 1.96 -13.21 -2.16
C ALA A 40 1.25 -14.22 -3.08
N LEU A 41 0.46 -15.14 -2.50
CA LEU A 41 -0.33 -16.11 -3.27
C LEU A 41 -1.39 -15.43 -4.15
N PHE A 42 -2.00 -14.35 -3.67
CA PHE A 42 -2.94 -13.56 -4.47
C PHE A 42 -2.28 -12.97 -5.72
N PHE A 43 -1.08 -12.40 -5.59
CA PHE A 43 -0.33 -11.86 -6.73
C PHE A 43 0.09 -12.97 -7.71
N GLU A 44 0.55 -14.11 -7.19
CA GLU A 44 0.87 -15.28 -8.00
C GLU A 44 -0.33 -15.76 -8.82
N LYS A 45 -1.52 -15.86 -8.19
CA LYS A 45 -2.73 -16.36 -8.85
C LYS A 45 -3.35 -15.37 -9.84
N THR A 46 -3.17 -14.07 -9.62
CA THR A 46 -3.72 -13.02 -10.48
C THR A 46 -2.79 -12.61 -11.61
N GLY A 47 -1.49 -12.94 -11.50
CA GLY A 47 -0.45 -12.48 -12.44
C GLY A 47 -0.09 -10.99 -12.29
N LEU A 48 -0.64 -10.31 -11.29
CA LEU A 48 -0.30 -8.91 -11.00
C LEU A 48 1.18 -8.79 -10.65
N GLN A 49 1.84 -7.80 -11.25
CA GLN A 49 3.23 -7.46 -10.93
C GLN A 49 3.31 -6.37 -9.85
N SER A 50 2.26 -5.56 -9.72
CA SER A 50 2.13 -4.48 -8.74
C SER A 50 0.68 -4.25 -8.36
N GLY A 51 0.45 -3.66 -7.18
CA GLY A 51 -0.86 -3.16 -6.78
C GLY A 51 -0.87 -2.61 -5.35
N SER A 52 -1.77 -1.67 -5.08
CA SER A 52 -2.10 -1.21 -3.73
C SER A 52 -3.28 -2.02 -3.19
N LEU A 53 -3.15 -2.56 -1.99
CA LEU A 53 -4.19 -3.38 -1.36
C LEU A 53 -4.71 -2.69 -0.12
N ASP A 54 -6.03 -2.60 -0.05
CA ASP A 54 -6.72 -1.97 1.06
C ASP A 54 -7.34 -3.03 1.97
N PHE A 55 -7.09 -2.85 3.26
CA PHE A 55 -7.58 -3.72 4.32
C PHE A 55 -8.12 -2.89 5.47
N ILE A 56 -9.11 -3.44 6.18
CA ILE A 56 -9.55 -2.94 7.49
C ILE A 56 -9.31 -4.01 8.55
N LEU A 57 -8.98 -3.57 9.77
CA LEU A 57 -8.89 -4.43 10.95
C LEU A 57 -10.17 -4.26 11.76
N ASN A 58 -10.94 -5.34 11.92
CA ASN A 58 -12.17 -5.30 12.69
C ASN A 58 -11.90 -5.42 14.22
N LYS A 59 -12.97 -5.33 15.03
CA LYS A 59 -12.87 -5.37 16.50
C LYS A 59 -12.40 -6.71 17.05
N GLU A 60 -12.57 -7.79 16.30
CA GLU A 60 -12.10 -9.14 16.63
C GLU A 60 -10.65 -9.39 16.20
N GLY A 61 -9.94 -8.36 15.68
CA GLY A 61 -8.56 -8.48 15.23
C GLY A 61 -8.41 -9.20 13.88
N LYS A 62 -9.47 -9.32 13.10
CA LYS A 62 -9.46 -9.93 11.77
C LYS A 62 -9.24 -8.86 10.70
N TYR A 63 -8.33 -9.16 9.77
CA TYR A 63 -8.11 -8.35 8.58
C TYR A 63 -9.16 -8.70 7.51
N ILE A 64 -9.87 -7.70 7.03
CA ILE A 64 -10.85 -7.82 5.95
C ILE A 64 -10.27 -7.14 4.72
N PHE A 65 -10.16 -7.89 3.63
CA PHE A 65 -9.75 -7.38 2.32
C PHE A 65 -10.89 -6.56 1.71
N LEU A 66 -10.56 -5.39 1.17
CA LEU A 66 -11.53 -4.53 0.48
C LEU A 66 -11.33 -4.58 -1.03
N GLU A 67 -10.15 -4.18 -1.49
CA GLU A 67 -9.83 -4.14 -2.91
C GLU A 67 -8.33 -4.22 -3.17
N VAL A 68 -7.99 -4.48 -4.45
CA VAL A 68 -6.66 -4.22 -5.01
C VAL A 68 -6.81 -3.23 -6.16
N ASN A 69 -5.96 -2.21 -6.17
CA ASN A 69 -5.79 -1.32 -7.32
C ASN A 69 -4.44 -1.64 -7.99
N PRO A 70 -4.42 -2.28 -9.18
CA PRO A 70 -3.18 -2.62 -9.89
C PRO A 70 -2.28 -1.42 -10.21
N SER A 71 -2.90 -0.25 -10.40
CA SER A 71 -2.23 1.04 -10.67
C SER A 71 -2.36 2.00 -9.48
N GLY A 72 -2.43 1.44 -8.27
CA GLY A 72 -2.68 2.19 -7.05
C GLY A 72 -1.61 3.24 -6.76
N GLN A 73 -2.04 4.36 -6.20
CA GLN A 73 -1.13 5.42 -5.76
C GLN A 73 -0.31 4.94 -4.56
N PHE A 74 0.99 5.21 -4.57
CA PHE A 74 1.92 4.85 -3.50
C PHE A 74 2.61 6.05 -2.84
N GLY A 75 2.49 7.26 -3.42
CA GLY A 75 3.21 8.45 -2.94
C GLY A 75 2.89 8.83 -1.49
N TRP A 76 1.61 8.81 -1.11
CA TRP A 76 1.19 9.12 0.26
C TRP A 76 1.71 8.10 1.28
N VAL A 77 1.74 6.81 0.91
CA VAL A 77 2.32 5.75 1.74
C VAL A 77 3.82 5.95 1.90
N SER A 78 4.51 6.26 0.80
CA SER A 78 5.95 6.48 0.78
C SER A 78 6.36 7.62 1.69
N SER A 79 5.70 8.77 1.58
CA SER A 79 6.02 9.98 2.36
C SER A 79 5.72 9.82 3.85
N ASN A 80 4.55 9.26 4.21
CA ASN A 80 4.18 9.09 5.62
C ASN A 80 4.98 8.00 6.34
N CYS A 81 5.56 7.05 5.59
CA CYS A 81 6.28 5.92 6.17
C CYS A 81 7.80 5.95 5.92
N ASN A 82 8.31 6.97 5.21
CA ASN A 82 9.71 7.06 4.77
C ASN A 82 10.18 5.80 4.02
N PHE A 83 9.33 5.26 3.14
CA PHE A 83 9.64 4.03 2.41
C PHE A 83 10.42 4.27 1.12
N TYR A 84 10.41 5.49 0.59
CA TYR A 84 11.10 5.85 -0.65
C TYR A 84 10.74 4.93 -1.82
N ILE A 85 9.45 4.59 -1.94
CA ILE A 85 8.94 3.63 -2.94
C ILE A 85 9.28 4.11 -4.36
N GLU A 86 9.14 5.41 -4.62
CA GLU A 86 9.52 6.05 -5.87
C GLU A 86 11.00 5.83 -6.23
N LYS A 87 11.91 5.93 -5.25
CA LYS A 87 13.34 5.66 -5.45
C LYS A 87 13.57 4.18 -5.78
N ASN A 88 12.91 3.28 -5.06
CA ASN A 88 13.06 1.84 -5.28
C ASN A 88 12.55 1.42 -6.66
N ILE A 89 11.44 2.01 -7.13
CA ILE A 89 10.93 1.80 -8.49
C ILE A 89 11.93 2.31 -9.53
N ALA A 90 12.45 3.53 -9.37
CA ALA A 90 13.43 4.10 -10.29
C ALA A 90 14.69 3.22 -10.39
N LEU A 91 15.23 2.76 -9.27
CA LEU A 91 16.37 1.84 -9.23
C LEU A 91 16.05 0.49 -9.88
N ALA A 92 14.86 -0.05 -9.69
CA ALA A 92 14.45 -1.30 -10.32
C ALA A 92 14.40 -1.16 -11.86
N LEU A 93 13.86 -0.04 -12.35
CA LEU A 93 13.78 0.27 -13.77
C LEU A 93 15.17 0.51 -14.39
N GLU A 94 16.05 1.23 -13.70
CA GLU A 94 17.45 1.42 -14.11
C GLU A 94 18.16 0.07 -14.26
N ASN A 95 18.08 -0.79 -13.23
CA ASN A 95 18.68 -2.13 -13.27
C ASN A 95 18.13 -2.99 -14.40
N TYR A 96 16.82 -2.92 -14.66
CA TYR A 96 16.20 -3.63 -15.77
C TYR A 96 16.77 -3.14 -17.11
N HIS A 97 16.87 -1.83 -17.28
CA HIS A 97 17.41 -1.19 -18.48
C HIS A 97 18.89 -1.54 -18.71
N SER A 98 19.74 -1.49 -17.69
CA SER A 98 21.15 -1.86 -17.80
C SER A 98 21.36 -3.32 -18.22
N LYS A 99 20.43 -4.22 -17.88
CA LYS A 99 20.52 -5.65 -18.23
C LYS A 99 19.98 -6.00 -19.63
N HIS A 100 18.99 -5.26 -20.12
CA HIS A 100 18.26 -5.62 -21.35
C HIS A 100 18.38 -4.58 -22.48
N GLY A 101 19.09 -3.47 -22.25
CA GLY A 101 19.18 -2.36 -23.20
C GLY A 101 17.91 -1.52 -23.26
N PHE A 102 17.89 -0.50 -24.13
CA PHE A 102 16.72 0.37 -24.31
C PHE A 102 15.77 -0.27 -25.31
N ASN A 103 14.59 -0.68 -24.87
CA ASN A 103 13.53 -1.12 -25.77
C ASN A 103 12.51 0.02 -25.92
N LYS A 104 12.47 0.66 -27.09
CA LYS A 104 11.60 1.82 -27.39
C LYS A 104 10.10 1.47 -27.51
N ASN A 105 9.72 0.22 -27.31
CA ASN A 105 8.37 -0.28 -27.55
C ASN A 105 7.57 -0.59 -26.25
N LEU A 106 7.85 0.15 -25.18
CA LEU A 106 6.97 0.24 -24.01
C LEU A 106 6.24 1.58 -24.01
#